data_AF-A0A656JIG2-F1
#
_entry.id   AF-A0A656JIG2-F1
#
_cell.length_a   1.000
_cell.length_b   1.000
_cell.length_c   1.000
_cell.angle_alpha   90.00
_cell.angle_beta   90.00
_cell.angle_gamma   90.00
#
_symmetry.space_group_name_H-M   'P 1'
#
loop_
_entity.id
_entity.type
_entity.pdbx_description
1 polymer ?
#
loop_
_entity_poly.entity_id
_entity_poly.type
_entity_poly.pdbx_seq_one_letter_code
_entity_poly.pdbx_strand_id
1 'polypeptide(L)'
;PGVFTRQAWEGQVRQAIDDIAQARREEIDWVLSDNPTDIAAELSPETLKEHLTERYFQDYATAWLGFLNKLRWHQAGSLPEVIDQLTLMTDIRQSPLIALLNTLAYQGQAGTRHQAMTDSLMTSAQKLINQNNVPVIEPLAQASHSPLEATFGPLLALLGNDPEGKAGNDRLSLQAFLSRVTRVRLKLQQVSNAPDPQEMTQALAQTVFQGKSTDLTDTRSYGRLIAAGLGAEWGRVGQTLFVQPLDD
;
A
#
# COMPACT_ATOMS: atom_id res chain seq x y z
N PRO A 1 11.13 8.02 7.47
CA PRO A 1 10.01 8.56 6.65
C PRO A 1 9.55 9.98 7.05
N GLY A 2 10.42 10.87 7.57
CA GLY A 2 10.04 12.17 8.17
C GLY A 2 9.11 13.05 7.32
N VAL A 3 9.66 13.80 6.36
CA VAL A 3 8.88 14.65 5.44
C VAL A 3 8.01 13.85 4.45
N PHE A 4 8.21 12.54 4.36
CA PHE A 4 7.52 11.64 3.45
C PHE A 4 6.39 10.90 4.16
N THR A 5 5.42 11.66 4.67
CA THR A 5 4.18 11.12 5.23
C THR A 5 2.99 11.82 4.60
N ARG A 6 1.83 11.16 4.63
CA ARG A 6 0.55 11.75 4.23
C ARG A 6 0.26 13.04 4.98
N GLN A 7 0.55 13.07 6.28
CA GLN A 7 0.37 14.25 7.11
C GLN A 7 1.28 15.41 6.67
N ALA A 8 2.55 15.14 6.34
CA ALA A 8 3.46 16.16 5.85
C ALA A 8 3.03 16.67 4.46
N TRP A 9 2.57 15.77 3.58
CA TRP A 9 2.00 16.14 2.29
C TRP A 9 0.78 17.07 2.43
N GLU A 10 -0.21 16.65 3.20
CA GLU A 10 -1.47 17.37 3.40
C GLU A 10 -1.30 18.65 4.21
N GLY A 11 -0.34 18.67 5.15
CA GLY A 11 -0.15 19.80 6.06
C GLY A 11 0.78 20.90 5.56
N GLN A 12 1.83 20.57 4.81
CA GLN A 12 2.86 21.56 4.45
C GLN A 12 3.35 21.45 3.00
N VAL A 13 3.71 20.25 2.54
CA VAL A 13 4.43 20.11 1.27
C VAL A 13 3.56 20.54 0.09
N ARG A 14 2.28 20.15 0.07
CA ARG A 14 1.35 20.55 -0.99
C ARG A 14 1.27 22.07 -1.13
N GLN A 15 1.11 22.78 0.00
CA GLN A 15 1.04 24.24 -0.01
C GLN A 15 2.38 24.86 -0.45
N ALA A 16 3.51 24.34 0.03
CA ALA A 16 4.82 24.85 -0.38
C ALA A 16 5.05 24.72 -1.89
N ILE A 17 4.60 23.63 -2.52
CA ILE A 17 4.65 23.48 -3.98
C ILE A 17 3.72 24.49 -4.67
N ASP A 18 2.52 24.70 -4.13
CA ASP A 18 1.56 25.69 -4.66
C ASP A 18 2.14 27.12 -4.60
N ASP A 19 2.80 27.48 -3.50
CA ASP A 19 3.44 28.79 -3.31
C ASP A 19 4.60 29.00 -4.29
N ILE A 20 5.43 27.98 -4.51
CA ILE A 20 6.54 28.02 -5.48
C ILE A 20 6.01 28.22 -6.91
N ALA A 21 4.94 27.50 -7.28
CA ALA A 21 4.32 27.64 -8.58
C ALA A 21 3.71 29.04 -8.78
N GLN A 22 3.04 29.57 -7.75
CA GLN A 22 2.47 30.92 -7.79
C GLN A 22 3.55 32.00 -7.88
N ALA A 23 4.64 31.90 -7.11
CA ALA A 23 5.76 32.83 -7.21
C ALA A 23 6.38 32.83 -8.62
N ARG A 24 6.48 31.66 -9.26
CA ARG A 24 6.94 31.55 -10.65
C ARG A 24 6.00 32.25 -11.64
N ARG A 25 4.68 32.17 -11.42
CA ARG A 25 3.68 32.88 -12.23
C ARG A 25 3.87 34.39 -12.13
N GLU A 26 4.08 34.89 -10.92
CA GLU A 26 4.28 36.33 -10.65
C GLU A 26 5.58 36.85 -11.28
N GLU A 27 6.67 36.07 -11.21
CA GLU A 27 7.93 36.39 -11.88
C GLU A 27 7.75 36.49 -13.40
N ILE A 28 7.05 35.52 -13.99
CA ILE A 28 6.72 35.49 -15.42
C ILE A 28 5.90 36.71 -15.83
N ASP A 29 4.83 37.04 -15.10
CA ASP A 29 3.95 38.17 -15.39
C ASP A 29 4.71 39.50 -15.31
N TRP A 30 5.63 39.62 -14.33
CA TRP A 30 6.52 40.78 -14.21
C TRP A 30 7.48 40.90 -15.40
N VAL A 31 8.15 39.81 -15.82
CA VAL A 31 9.10 39.85 -16.96
C VAL A 31 8.40 40.13 -18.30
N LEU A 32 7.19 39.60 -18.51
CA LEU A 32 6.42 39.82 -19.74
C LEU A 32 5.94 41.28 -19.90
N SER A 33 5.88 42.05 -18.81
CA SER A 33 5.59 43.49 -18.86
C SER A 33 6.72 44.31 -19.54
N ASP A 34 7.94 43.77 -19.57
CA ASP A 34 9.12 44.38 -20.20
C ASP A 34 9.47 43.78 -21.58
N ASN A 35 9.13 42.52 -21.88
CA ASN A 35 9.31 41.94 -23.22
C ASN A 35 8.42 40.69 -23.46
N PRO A 36 7.51 40.68 -24.46
CA PRO A 36 6.41 39.70 -24.54
C PRO A 36 6.76 38.36 -25.23
N THR A 37 8.01 37.90 -25.29
CA THR A 37 8.36 36.69 -26.06
C THR A 37 9.30 35.72 -25.33
N ASP A 38 8.93 34.44 -25.45
CA ASP A 38 9.65 33.21 -25.08
C ASP A 38 9.72 32.82 -23.60
N ILE A 39 8.58 32.41 -23.04
CA ILE A 39 8.58 31.38 -21.99
C ILE A 39 8.32 30.05 -22.69
N ALA A 40 9.30 29.15 -22.66
CA ALA A 40 9.11 27.78 -23.11
C ALA A 40 7.90 27.19 -22.37
N ALA A 41 6.92 26.66 -23.11
CA ALA A 41 5.68 26.11 -22.54
C ALA A 41 5.93 25.03 -21.45
N GLU A 42 7.12 24.42 -21.46
CA GLU A 42 7.64 23.47 -20.46
C GLU A 42 7.90 24.09 -19.06
N LEU A 43 7.92 25.42 -18.94
CA LEU A 43 8.17 26.15 -17.69
C LEU A 43 6.94 26.89 -17.16
N SER A 44 5.73 26.50 -17.59
CA SER A 44 4.50 27.05 -17.04
C SER A 44 4.40 26.73 -15.52
N PRO A 45 3.79 27.61 -14.71
CA PRO A 45 3.55 27.36 -13.28
C PRO A 45 2.87 26.01 -12.99
N GLU A 46 1.94 25.62 -13.86
CA GLU A 46 1.18 24.38 -13.79
C GLU A 46 2.07 23.17 -14.05
N THR A 47 2.88 23.22 -15.12
CA THR A 47 3.86 22.17 -15.45
C THR A 47 4.91 22.04 -14.34
N LEU A 48 5.38 23.16 -13.77
CA LEU A 48 6.30 23.16 -12.64
C LEU A 48 5.70 22.47 -11.42
N LYS A 49 4.45 22.81 -11.07
CA LYS A 49 3.74 22.19 -9.95
C LYS A 49 3.58 20.68 -10.14
N GLU A 50 3.23 20.24 -11.35
CA GLU A 50 3.11 18.82 -11.70
C GLU A 50 4.44 18.09 -11.51
N HIS A 51 5.53 18.61 -12.07
CA HIS A 51 6.87 18.01 -11.92
C HIS A 51 7.36 17.96 -10.48
N LEU A 52 7.16 19.03 -9.70
CA LEU A 52 7.53 19.05 -8.29
C LEU A 52 6.73 18.02 -7.49
N THR A 53 5.43 17.89 -7.79
CA THR A 53 4.54 16.91 -7.16
C THR A 53 4.97 15.49 -7.50
N GLU A 54 5.20 15.21 -8.79
CA GLU A 54 5.66 13.90 -9.25
C GLU A 54 7.00 13.53 -8.58
N ARG A 55 7.96 14.46 -8.59
CA ARG A 55 9.26 14.25 -7.96
C ARG A 55 9.13 13.95 -6.47
N TYR A 56 8.30 14.71 -5.76
CA TYR A 56 8.04 14.48 -4.35
C TYR A 56 7.51 13.07 -4.09
N PHE A 57 6.55 12.59 -4.89
CA PHE A 57 5.98 11.26 -4.70
C PHE A 57 6.92 10.12 -5.12
N GLN A 58 7.82 10.33 -6.08
CA GLN A 58 8.92 9.39 -6.36
C GLN A 58 9.87 9.25 -5.16
N ASP A 59 10.28 10.38 -4.57
CA ASP A 59 11.15 10.38 -3.39
C ASP A 59 10.41 9.81 -2.15
N TYR A 60 9.10 10.06 -2.04
CA TYR A 60 8.22 9.48 -1.03
C TYR A 60 8.20 7.96 -1.10
N ALA A 61 7.90 7.40 -2.27
CA ALA A 61 7.86 5.95 -2.49
C ALA A 61 9.22 5.31 -2.17
N THR A 62 10.30 5.92 -2.66
CA THR A 62 11.68 5.47 -2.41
C THR A 62 12.01 5.45 -0.92
N ALA A 63 11.63 6.50 -0.17
CA ALA A 63 11.87 6.58 1.26
C ALA A 63 11.10 5.50 2.05
N TRP A 64 9.86 5.21 1.67
CA TRP A 64 9.05 4.16 2.29
C TRP A 64 9.59 2.76 1.98
N LEU A 65 9.86 2.44 0.72
CA LEU A 65 10.46 1.16 0.34
C LEU A 65 11.82 0.95 1.01
N GLY A 66 12.65 2.00 1.07
CA GLY A 66 13.93 1.97 1.78
C GLY A 66 13.79 1.72 3.29
N PHE A 67 12.75 2.26 3.93
CA PHE A 67 12.43 1.97 5.32
C PHE A 67 11.95 0.52 5.51
N LEU A 68 11.01 0.07 4.67
CA LEU A 68 10.43 -1.27 4.75
C LEU A 68 11.44 -2.38 4.46
N ASN A 69 12.42 -2.11 3.61
CA ASN A 69 13.53 -3.04 3.34
C ASN A 69 14.42 -3.33 4.56
N LYS A 70 14.28 -2.56 5.65
CA LYS A 70 14.96 -2.82 6.93
C LYS A 70 14.17 -3.74 7.84
N LEU A 71 12.92 -4.06 7.51
CA LEU A 71 12.13 -5.03 8.27
C LEU A 71 12.84 -6.38 8.24
N ARG A 72 12.81 -7.05 9.39
CA ARG A 72 13.35 -8.38 9.58
C ARG A 72 12.30 -9.22 10.26
N TRP A 73 12.13 -10.45 9.78
CA TRP A 73 11.47 -11.47 10.57
C TRP A 73 12.34 -11.83 11.77
N HIS A 74 11.72 -11.97 12.95
CA HIS A 74 12.41 -12.42 14.15
C HIS A 74 12.32 -13.94 14.23
N GLN A 75 13.46 -14.62 14.11
CA GLN A 75 13.49 -16.08 14.14
C GLN A 75 13.18 -16.62 15.54
N ALA A 76 12.23 -17.55 15.60
CA ALA A 76 11.89 -18.28 16.82
C ALA A 76 12.89 -19.43 17.05
N GLY A 77 13.26 -19.67 18.31
CA GLY A 77 14.19 -20.73 18.70
C GLY A 77 13.53 -22.06 19.02
N SER A 78 12.20 -22.11 19.09
CA SER A 78 11.46 -23.32 19.49
C SER A 78 10.06 -23.38 18.88
N LEU A 79 9.48 -24.58 18.82
CA LEU A 79 8.11 -24.80 18.33
C LEU A 79 7.05 -23.98 19.11
N PRO A 80 7.10 -23.90 20.46
CA PRO A 80 6.21 -23.00 21.21
C PRO A 80 6.33 -21.54 20.78
N GLU A 81 7.55 -21.02 20.60
CA GLU A 81 7.76 -19.64 20.15
C GLU A 81 7.22 -19.40 18.73
N VAL A 82 7.36 -20.37 17.81
CA VAL A 82 6.72 -20.29 16.48
C VAL A 82 5.20 -20.21 16.62
N ILE A 83 4.60 -21.05 17.46
CA ILE A 83 3.15 -21.04 17.71
C ILE A 83 2.69 -19.69 18.27
N ASP A 84 3.45 -19.10 19.20
CA ASP A 84 3.15 -17.79 19.77
C ASP A 84 3.26 -16.67 18.74
N GLN A 85 4.29 -16.69 17.89
CA GLN A 85 4.45 -15.73 16.79
C GLN A 85 3.31 -15.82 15.78
N LEU A 86 2.94 -17.03 15.35
CA LEU A 86 1.82 -17.25 14.43
C LEU A 86 0.47 -16.89 15.08
N THR A 87 0.35 -17.01 16.41
CA THR A 87 -0.81 -16.54 17.16
C THR A 87 -0.92 -15.03 17.10
N LEU A 88 0.16 -14.32 17.46
CA LEU A 88 0.18 -12.86 17.44
C LEU A 88 -0.04 -12.32 16.03
N MET A 89 0.57 -12.93 15.02
CA MET A 89 0.44 -12.53 13.62
C MET A 89 -0.99 -12.65 13.09
N THR A 90 -1.75 -13.66 13.53
CA THR A 90 -3.13 -13.91 13.08
C THR A 90 -4.20 -13.28 14.00
N ASP A 91 -3.81 -12.70 15.13
CA ASP A 91 -4.72 -11.98 16.03
C ASP A 91 -5.18 -10.64 15.41
N ILE A 92 -6.46 -10.54 15.06
CA ILE A 92 -7.04 -9.36 14.41
C ILE A 92 -6.89 -8.08 15.25
N ARG A 93 -6.84 -8.18 16.57
CA ARG A 93 -6.80 -7.03 17.48
C ARG A 93 -5.38 -6.54 17.72
N GLN A 94 -4.40 -7.43 17.69
CA GLN A 94 -3.03 -7.14 18.15
C GLN A 94 -1.94 -7.45 17.11
N SER A 95 -2.31 -7.91 15.91
CA SER A 95 -1.34 -8.29 14.87
C SER A 95 -0.48 -7.10 14.43
N PRO A 96 0.86 -7.17 14.62
CA PRO A 96 1.79 -6.18 14.09
C PRO A 96 1.77 -6.12 12.56
N LEU A 97 1.49 -7.25 11.90
CA LEU A 97 1.36 -7.31 10.44
C LEU A 97 0.15 -6.49 9.98
N ILE A 98 -1.03 -6.69 10.58
CA ILE A 98 -2.24 -5.94 10.23
C ILE A 98 -2.05 -4.45 10.52
N ALA A 99 -1.48 -4.10 11.68
CA ALA A 99 -1.20 -2.71 12.04
C ALA A 99 -0.25 -2.02 11.04
N LEU A 100 0.82 -2.71 10.63
CA LEU A 100 1.75 -2.24 9.61
C LEU A 100 1.03 -2.02 8.27
N LEU A 101 0.28 -3.02 7.79
CA LEU A 101 -0.41 -2.95 6.51
C LEU A 101 -1.47 -1.84 6.48
N ASN A 102 -2.21 -1.62 7.56
CA ASN A 102 -3.14 -0.50 7.69
C ASN A 102 -2.43 0.85 7.67
N THR A 103 -1.26 0.95 8.32
CA THR A 103 -0.44 2.16 8.27
C THR A 103 0.01 2.43 6.84
N LEU A 104 0.46 1.40 6.11
CA LEU A 104 0.86 1.51 4.72
C LEU A 104 -0.32 1.86 3.81
N ALA A 105 -1.50 1.32 4.06
CA ALA A 105 -2.70 1.67 3.31
C ALA A 105 -3.06 3.15 3.49
N TYR A 106 -3.00 3.65 4.73
CA TYR A 106 -3.24 5.06 5.02
C TYR A 106 -2.20 5.97 4.36
N GLN A 107 -0.92 5.61 4.43
CA GLN A 107 0.19 6.39 3.86
C GLN A 107 0.24 6.32 2.33
N GLY A 108 -0.15 5.19 1.72
CA GLY A 108 -0.23 5.00 0.28
C GLY A 108 -1.34 5.81 -0.41
N GLN A 109 -2.27 6.36 0.36
CA GLN A 109 -3.31 7.26 -0.13
C GLN A 109 -2.92 8.75 -0.14
N ALA A 110 -1.67 9.08 0.22
CA ALA A 110 -1.19 10.44 0.12
C ALA A 110 -1.33 10.97 -1.33
N GLY A 111 -1.84 12.18 -1.48
CA GLY A 111 -2.08 12.78 -2.80
C GLY A 111 -3.35 12.32 -3.52
N THR A 112 -4.11 11.37 -2.96
CA THR A 112 -5.41 10.99 -3.54
C THR A 112 -6.43 12.14 -3.41
N ARG A 113 -7.10 12.50 -4.50
CA ARG A 113 -8.01 13.67 -4.59
C ARG A 113 -9.41 13.44 -4.00
N HIS A 114 -9.58 12.61 -2.96
CA HIS A 114 -10.90 12.31 -2.38
C HIS A 114 -11.65 13.56 -1.88
N GLN A 115 -10.93 14.56 -1.34
CA GLN A 115 -11.52 15.81 -0.84
C GLN A 115 -11.96 16.77 -1.96
N ALA A 116 -11.26 16.79 -3.10
CA ALA A 116 -11.64 17.65 -4.22
C ALA A 116 -12.95 17.20 -4.87
N MET A 117 -13.26 15.90 -4.81
CA MET A 117 -14.53 15.35 -5.30
C MET A 117 -15.72 15.74 -4.40
N THR A 118 -15.58 15.72 -3.07
CA THR A 118 -16.66 16.16 -2.16
C THR A 118 -16.95 17.65 -2.31
N ASP A 119 -15.91 18.47 -2.48
CA ASP A 119 -16.06 19.92 -2.71
C ASP A 119 -16.66 20.20 -4.08
N SER A 120 -16.26 19.45 -5.12
CA SER A 120 -16.85 19.55 -6.46
C SER A 120 -18.31 19.11 -6.48
N LEU A 121 -18.69 18.08 -5.72
CA LEU A 121 -20.07 17.62 -5.57
C LEU A 121 -20.93 18.62 -4.79
N MET A 122 -20.43 19.18 -3.70
CA MET A 122 -21.12 20.26 -2.96
C MET A 122 -21.29 21.50 -3.84
N THR A 123 -20.23 21.91 -4.54
CA THR A 123 -20.28 23.05 -5.47
C THR A 123 -21.24 22.80 -6.62
N SER A 124 -21.28 21.57 -7.16
CA SER A 124 -22.21 21.18 -8.24
C SER A 124 -23.65 21.15 -7.74
N ALA A 125 -23.91 20.61 -6.54
CA ALA A 125 -25.23 20.63 -5.92
C ALA A 125 -25.71 22.07 -5.65
N GLN A 126 -24.82 22.95 -5.23
CA GLN A 126 -25.13 24.36 -4.96
C GLN A 126 -25.38 25.16 -6.26
N LYS A 127 -24.67 24.83 -7.35
CA LYS A 127 -24.93 25.39 -8.69
C LYS A 127 -26.26 24.91 -9.28
N LEU A 128 -26.63 23.63 -9.07
CA LEU A 128 -27.91 23.06 -9.53
C LEU A 128 -29.12 23.69 -8.83
N ILE A 129 -28.99 24.09 -7.56
CA ILE A 129 -30.07 24.75 -6.82
C ILE A 129 -30.24 26.22 -7.26
N ASN A 130 -29.17 26.85 -7.77
CA ASN A 130 -29.15 28.27 -8.12
C ASN A 130 -29.35 28.59 -9.61
N GLN A 131 -29.40 27.59 -10.51
CA GLN A 131 -29.51 27.84 -11.96
C GLN A 131 -30.50 26.88 -12.65
N ASN A 132 -31.67 27.39 -13.05
CA ASN A 132 -32.66 26.71 -13.89
C ASN A 132 -32.24 26.61 -15.38
N ASN A 133 -30.96 26.39 -15.68
CA ASN A 133 -30.54 26.07 -17.04
C ASN A 133 -29.22 25.29 -17.04
N VAL A 134 -29.25 24.12 -17.66
CA VAL A 134 -28.11 23.20 -17.80
C VAL A 134 -27.03 23.83 -18.68
N PRO A 135 -25.75 23.61 -18.34
CA PRO A 135 -24.81 23.22 -19.37
C PRO A 135 -24.14 21.88 -19.07
N VAL A 136 -23.99 21.14 -20.16
CA VAL A 136 -23.06 20.04 -20.47
C VAL A 136 -22.11 19.67 -19.32
N ILE A 137 -22.21 18.41 -18.89
CA ILE A 137 -21.17 17.72 -18.11
C ILE A 137 -19.87 17.83 -18.90
N GLU A 138 -18.97 18.74 -18.50
CA GLU A 138 -17.58 18.70 -18.91
C GLU A 138 -17.04 17.30 -18.55
N PRO A 139 -16.44 16.56 -19.49
CA PRO A 139 -15.85 15.28 -19.16
C PRO A 139 -14.82 15.53 -18.06
N LEU A 140 -15.08 14.99 -16.87
CA LEU A 140 -14.19 15.01 -15.71
C LEU A 140 -12.76 14.84 -16.22
N ALA A 141 -12.01 15.95 -16.20
CA ALA A 141 -10.65 15.98 -16.71
C ALA A 141 -9.83 14.94 -15.93
N GLN A 142 -9.49 13.87 -16.64
CA GLN A 142 -8.53 12.82 -16.31
C GLN A 142 -8.84 12.07 -15.01
N ALA A 143 -9.08 10.76 -15.13
CA ALA A 143 -9.15 9.83 -14.02
C ALA A 143 -8.09 10.21 -12.97
N SER A 144 -8.55 10.55 -11.76
CA SER A 144 -7.71 11.05 -10.68
C SER A 144 -6.62 10.02 -10.36
N HIS A 145 -5.46 10.12 -10.99
CA HIS A 145 -4.36 9.19 -10.77
C HIS A 145 -3.82 9.43 -9.34
N SER A 146 -3.96 8.42 -8.48
CA SER A 146 -3.26 8.40 -7.21
C SER A 146 -1.75 8.35 -7.52
N PRO A 147 -0.94 9.34 -7.07
CA PRO A 147 0.47 9.41 -7.46
C PRO A 147 1.30 8.24 -6.91
N LEU A 148 0.76 7.53 -5.92
CA LEU A 148 1.36 6.35 -5.31
C LEU A 148 0.75 5.03 -5.78
N GLU A 149 -0.17 5.05 -6.75
CA GLU A 149 -0.89 3.86 -7.21
C GLU A 149 0.05 2.78 -7.73
N ALA A 150 1.06 3.16 -8.53
CA ALA A 150 2.00 2.20 -9.10
C ALA A 150 2.80 1.47 -8.01
N THR A 151 3.14 2.16 -6.91
CA THR A 151 3.93 1.58 -5.81
C THR A 151 3.04 0.88 -4.78
N PHE A 152 1.92 1.45 -4.36
CA PHE A 152 1.10 0.96 -3.24
C PHE A 152 -0.20 0.26 -3.66
N GLY A 153 -0.63 0.39 -4.93
CA GLY A 153 -1.86 -0.20 -5.45
C GLY A 153 -1.97 -1.72 -5.23
N PRO A 154 -0.94 -2.54 -5.56
CA PRO A 154 -0.99 -3.98 -5.30
C PRO A 154 -1.18 -4.33 -3.82
N LEU A 155 -0.61 -3.54 -2.91
CA LEU A 155 -0.80 -3.69 -1.47
C LEU A 155 -2.23 -3.35 -1.05
N LEU A 156 -2.79 -2.25 -1.56
CA LEU A 156 -4.17 -1.84 -1.30
C LEU A 156 -5.17 -2.89 -1.80
N ALA A 157 -4.92 -3.46 -2.98
CA ALA A 157 -5.72 -4.54 -3.55
C ALA A 157 -5.71 -5.79 -2.66
N LEU A 158 -4.57 -6.18 -2.09
CA LEU A 158 -4.45 -7.31 -1.16
C LEU A 158 -5.32 -7.14 0.10
N LEU A 159 -5.50 -5.89 0.53
CA LEU A 159 -6.33 -5.52 1.69
C LEU A 159 -7.83 -5.43 1.35
N GLY A 160 -8.21 -5.59 0.08
CA GLY A 160 -9.58 -5.42 -0.37
C GLY A 160 -10.00 -3.95 -0.56
N ASN A 161 -9.04 -3.01 -0.56
CA ASN A 161 -9.28 -1.58 -0.75
C ASN A 161 -9.19 -1.16 -2.23
N ASP A 162 -9.64 -2.02 -3.15
CA ASP A 162 -9.62 -1.71 -4.58
C ASP A 162 -10.70 -0.64 -4.89
N PRO A 163 -10.32 0.57 -5.36
CA PRO A 163 -11.27 1.63 -5.65
C PRO A 163 -12.24 1.28 -6.80
N GLU A 164 -11.91 0.28 -7.64
CA GLU A 164 -12.76 -0.13 -8.76
C GLU A 164 -13.75 -1.27 -8.43
N GLY A 165 -13.75 -1.82 -7.21
CA GLY A 165 -14.75 -2.82 -6.79
C GLY A 165 -14.75 -4.14 -7.60
N LYS A 166 -13.72 -4.41 -8.42
CA LYS A 166 -13.60 -5.65 -9.20
C LYS A 166 -13.07 -6.79 -8.32
N ALA A 167 -13.86 -7.22 -7.35
CA ALA A 167 -13.60 -8.40 -6.54
C ALA A 167 -13.94 -9.68 -7.34
N GLY A 168 -12.96 -10.23 -8.05
CA GLY A 168 -13.05 -11.61 -8.57
C GLY A 168 -12.76 -12.63 -7.47
N ASN A 169 -13.45 -13.78 -7.48
CA ASN A 169 -13.32 -14.84 -6.47
C ASN A 169 -11.91 -15.46 -6.36
N ASP A 170 -11.03 -15.26 -7.36
CA ASP A 170 -9.68 -15.83 -7.42
C ASP A 170 -8.56 -14.85 -7.02
N ARG A 171 -8.90 -13.67 -6.46
CA ARG A 171 -7.87 -12.69 -6.05
C ARG A 171 -7.22 -13.09 -4.72
N LEU A 172 -5.90 -12.88 -4.64
CA LEU A 172 -5.14 -13.03 -3.40
C LEU A 172 -5.65 -12.03 -2.35
N SER A 173 -5.79 -12.46 -1.10
CA SER A 173 -6.26 -11.59 -0.01
C SER A 173 -5.50 -11.85 1.29
N LEU A 174 -5.34 -10.79 2.08
CA LEU A 174 -4.75 -10.90 3.41
C LEU A 174 -5.58 -11.84 4.31
N GLN A 175 -6.91 -11.77 4.23
CA GLN A 175 -7.79 -12.63 5.03
C GLN A 175 -7.57 -14.11 4.73
N ALA A 176 -7.47 -14.48 3.45
CA ALA A 176 -7.22 -15.86 3.05
C ALA A 176 -5.83 -16.32 3.53
N PHE A 177 -4.82 -15.46 3.46
CA PHE A 177 -3.50 -15.76 4.01
C PHE A 177 -3.53 -16.01 5.52
N LEU A 178 -4.09 -15.09 6.31
CA LEU A 178 -4.18 -15.23 7.77
C LEU A 178 -4.98 -16.48 8.19
N SER A 179 -6.03 -16.81 7.43
CA SER A 179 -6.80 -18.04 7.65
C SER A 179 -5.96 -19.30 7.42
N ARG A 180 -5.12 -19.31 6.38
CA ARG A 180 -4.20 -20.42 6.09
C ARG A 180 -3.10 -20.53 7.17
N VAL A 181 -2.51 -19.41 7.57
CA VAL A 181 -1.54 -19.35 8.69
C VAL A 181 -2.15 -19.88 9.99
N THR A 182 -3.42 -19.56 10.25
CA THR A 182 -4.15 -20.09 11.42
C THR A 182 -4.24 -21.62 11.39
N ARG A 183 -4.48 -22.23 10.21
CA ARG A 183 -4.50 -23.70 10.08
C ARG A 183 -3.13 -24.31 10.38
N VAL A 184 -2.07 -23.71 9.85
CA VAL A 184 -0.69 -24.13 10.15
C VAL A 184 -0.44 -24.08 11.66
N ARG A 185 -0.77 -22.95 12.31
CA ARG A 185 -0.64 -22.81 13.77
C ARG A 185 -1.39 -23.92 14.52
N LEU A 186 -2.66 -24.18 14.17
CA LEU A 186 -3.46 -25.22 14.84
C LEU A 186 -2.83 -26.61 14.66
N LYS A 187 -2.25 -26.90 13.50
CA LYS A 187 -1.53 -28.16 13.25
C LYS A 187 -0.29 -28.27 14.13
N LEU A 188 0.50 -27.21 14.24
CA LEU A 188 1.68 -27.16 15.11
C LEU A 188 1.29 -27.30 16.59
N GLN A 189 0.19 -26.69 17.02
CA GLN A 189 -0.35 -26.87 18.37
C GLN A 189 -0.77 -28.32 18.65
N GLN A 190 -1.37 -29.01 17.68
CA GLN A 190 -1.69 -30.44 17.82
C GLN A 190 -0.44 -31.29 18.01
N VAL A 191 0.64 -31.00 17.27
CA VAL A 191 1.93 -31.69 17.43
C VAL A 191 2.53 -31.41 18.81
N SER A 192 2.53 -30.14 19.24
CA SER A 192 3.10 -29.74 20.53
C SER A 192 2.36 -30.34 21.73
N ASN A 193 1.06 -30.60 21.60
CA ASN A 193 0.21 -31.15 22.67
C ASN A 193 -0.01 -32.66 22.57
N ALA A 194 0.65 -33.35 21.63
CA ALA A 194 0.52 -34.78 21.46
C ALA A 194 1.13 -35.55 22.64
N PRO A 195 0.67 -36.79 22.93
CA PRO A 195 1.30 -37.64 23.94
C PRO A 195 2.78 -37.92 23.67
N ASP A 196 3.15 -38.02 22.39
CA ASP A 196 4.55 -38.08 21.91
C ASP A 196 4.80 -36.97 20.87
N PRO A 197 5.26 -35.77 21.31
CA PRO A 197 5.55 -34.66 20.41
C PRO A 197 6.72 -34.91 19.46
N GLN A 198 7.68 -35.76 19.84
CA GLN A 198 8.87 -36.02 19.01
C GLN A 198 8.49 -36.88 17.80
N GLU A 199 7.74 -37.96 18.02
CA GLU A 199 7.24 -38.82 16.94
C GLU A 199 6.35 -38.01 15.98
N MET A 200 5.43 -37.20 16.51
CA MET A 200 4.54 -36.36 15.69
C MET A 200 5.30 -35.30 14.88
N THR A 201 6.36 -34.71 15.43
CA THR A 201 7.21 -33.77 14.71
C THR A 201 7.91 -34.44 13.54
N GLN A 202 8.47 -35.65 13.75
CA GLN A 202 9.11 -36.41 12.68
C GLN A 202 8.12 -36.80 11.59
N ALA A 203 6.92 -37.26 11.96
CA ALA A 203 5.86 -37.60 11.02
C ALA A 203 5.42 -36.38 10.18
N LEU A 204 5.28 -35.21 10.81
CA LEU A 204 4.97 -33.96 10.12
C LEU A 204 6.08 -33.59 9.12
N ALA A 205 7.35 -33.63 9.54
CA ALA A 205 8.50 -33.34 8.69
C ALA A 205 8.54 -34.27 7.47
N GLN A 206 8.40 -35.59 7.67
CA GLN A 206 8.34 -36.56 6.57
C GLN A 206 7.20 -36.27 5.59
N THR A 207 6.03 -35.88 6.10
CA THR A 207 4.86 -35.56 5.27
C THR A 207 5.09 -34.29 4.44
N VAL A 208 5.77 -33.28 5.01
CA VAL A 208 6.19 -32.07 4.29
C VAL A 208 7.22 -32.40 3.21
N PHE A 209 8.26 -33.17 3.51
CA PHE A 209 9.29 -33.56 2.54
C PHE A 209 8.75 -34.40 1.38
N GLN A 210 7.73 -35.22 1.63
CA GLN A 210 7.05 -36.00 0.60
C GLN A 210 6.06 -35.16 -0.24
N GLY A 211 5.90 -33.87 0.06
CA GLY A 211 4.92 -32.99 -0.60
C GLY A 211 3.47 -33.33 -0.27
N LYS A 212 3.23 -34.11 0.79
CA LYS A 212 1.89 -34.57 1.20
C LYS A 212 1.25 -33.64 2.24
N SER A 213 2.04 -32.79 2.90
CA SER A 213 1.52 -31.81 3.86
C SER A 213 1.01 -30.60 3.10
N THR A 214 -0.29 -30.60 2.81
CA THR A 214 -0.95 -29.54 2.05
C THR A 214 -0.97 -28.24 2.85
N ASP A 215 -1.24 -28.27 4.16
CA ASP A 215 -1.44 -27.03 4.91
C ASP A 215 -0.20 -26.13 4.94
N LEU A 216 0.98 -26.64 5.31
CA LEU A 216 2.20 -25.82 5.37
C LEU A 216 2.68 -25.42 3.96
N THR A 217 2.74 -26.39 3.05
CA THR A 217 3.27 -26.21 1.70
C THR A 217 2.38 -25.27 0.88
N ASP A 218 1.06 -25.40 0.98
CA ASP A 218 0.09 -24.54 0.30
C ASP A 218 0.09 -23.14 0.89
N THR A 219 0.22 -23.01 2.23
CA THR A 219 0.28 -21.69 2.88
C THR A 219 1.54 -20.93 2.46
N ARG A 220 2.69 -21.61 2.43
CA ARG A 220 3.95 -21.04 1.95
C ARG A 220 3.87 -20.64 0.47
N SER A 221 3.26 -21.48 -0.36
CA SER A 221 3.05 -21.19 -1.78
C SER A 221 2.13 -19.98 -1.97
N TYR A 222 1.05 -19.88 -1.17
CA TYR A 222 0.16 -18.72 -1.18
C TYR A 222 0.88 -17.44 -0.75
N GLY A 223 1.72 -17.51 0.28
CA GLY A 223 2.57 -16.39 0.71
C GLY A 223 3.54 -15.93 -0.38
N ARG A 224 4.15 -16.86 -1.12
CA ARG A 224 5.02 -16.55 -2.27
C ARG A 224 4.25 -15.89 -3.41
N LEU A 225 3.01 -16.33 -3.68
CA LEU A 225 2.15 -15.69 -4.68
C LEU A 225 1.81 -14.25 -4.28
N ILE A 226 1.52 -14.00 -3.00
CA ILE A 226 1.34 -12.62 -2.49
C ILE A 226 2.61 -11.81 -2.72
N ALA A 227 3.76 -12.31 -2.25
CA ALA A 227 5.04 -11.59 -2.35
C ALA A 227 5.38 -11.23 -3.81
N ALA A 228 5.17 -12.16 -4.75
CA ALA A 228 5.36 -11.91 -6.17
C ALA A 228 4.33 -10.93 -6.75
N GLY A 229 3.07 -11.03 -6.31
CA GLY A 229 1.97 -10.17 -6.75
C GLY A 229 2.09 -8.71 -6.31
N LEU A 230 2.89 -8.40 -5.28
CA LEU A 230 3.18 -7.03 -4.87
C LEU A 230 4.14 -6.29 -5.83
N GLY A 231 4.79 -7.01 -6.74
CA GLY A 231 5.75 -6.44 -7.69
C GLY A 231 7.20 -6.43 -7.18
N ALA A 232 8.14 -6.20 -8.10
CA ALA A 232 9.57 -6.34 -7.85
C ALA A 232 10.10 -5.41 -6.75
N GLU A 233 9.58 -4.18 -6.67
CA GLU A 233 9.98 -3.19 -5.66
C GLU A 233 9.68 -3.65 -4.22
N TRP A 234 8.64 -4.47 -4.06
CA TRP A 234 8.23 -5.05 -2.78
C TRP A 234 8.86 -6.40 -2.50
N GLY A 235 9.62 -7.00 -3.43
CA GLY A 235 10.00 -8.41 -3.36
C GLY A 235 10.62 -8.85 -2.03
N ARG A 236 11.55 -8.06 -1.46
CA ARG A 236 12.13 -8.34 -0.14
C ARG A 236 11.11 -8.21 0.98
N VAL A 237 10.32 -7.14 0.98
CA VAL A 237 9.29 -6.89 2.00
C VAL A 237 8.22 -7.98 1.95
N GLY A 238 7.76 -8.34 0.75
CA GLY A 238 6.82 -9.43 0.52
C GLY A 238 7.34 -10.76 1.05
N GLN A 239 8.61 -11.09 0.76
CA GLN A 239 9.27 -12.28 1.31
C GLN A 239 9.29 -12.24 2.85
N THR A 240 9.66 -11.11 3.44
CA THR A 240 9.73 -10.96 4.90
C THR A 240 8.38 -11.05 5.59
N LEU A 241 7.32 -10.51 4.99
CA LEU A 241 5.99 -10.47 5.63
C LEU A 241 5.16 -11.73 5.38
N PHE A 242 5.29 -12.35 4.20
CA PHE A 242 4.35 -13.40 3.76
C PHE A 242 4.99 -14.78 3.58
N VAL A 243 6.32 -14.88 3.59
CA VAL A 243 7.01 -16.16 3.34
C VAL A 243 7.91 -16.54 4.52
N GLN A 244 8.75 -15.63 5.03
CA GLN A 244 9.61 -15.90 6.19
C GLN A 244 8.89 -16.41 7.45
N PRO A 245 7.66 -15.97 7.79
CA PRO A 245 6.93 -16.53 8.94
C PRO A 245 6.60 -18.03 8.81
N LEU A 246 6.75 -18.58 7.62
CA LEU A 246 6.46 -19.97 7.26
C LEU A 246 7.72 -20.71 6.77
N ASP A 247 8.86 -20.02 6.79
CA ASP A 247 10.17 -20.58 6.52
C ASP A 247 10.81 -20.99 7.85
N ASP A 248 11.71 -21.98 7.78
CA ASP A 248 12.50 -22.46 8.91
C ASP A 248 13.52 -21.40 9.41
#